data_AF-A0A7S9C901-F1
#
_entry.id   AF-A0A7S9C901-F1
#
_cell.length_a   1.000
_cell.length_b   1.000
_cell.length_c   1.000
_cell.angle_alpha   90.00
_cell.angle_beta   90.00
_cell.angle_gamma   90.00
#
_symmetry.space_group_name_H-M   'P 1'
#
loop_
_entity.id
_entity.type
_entity.pdbx_description
1 polymer ?
#
loop_
_entity_poly.entity_id
_entity_poly.type
_entity_poly.pdbx_seq_one_letter_code
_entity_poly.pdbx_strand_id
1 'polypeptide(L)'
;MSDFPDDDFDADFDERPSKSQKKRDMHELQALGDDLLALPASRVEPLDLPEILLDALKDAKKITNFEGKRRQMQYIGKLMRKVDPAPIREAVAAFKLGHAQDSLALHESERWRERLLDNDEALQAFIAEHPQVDMQQLRSLVRAARKDAAGTPEQRNGRAYRELFQLIKAERKRVAPDGDAAEAGDDE
;
A
#
# COMPACT_ATOMS: atom_id res chain seq x y z
N MET A 1 -63.05 -1.44 -40.10
CA MET A 1 -63.10 -1.90 -38.69
C MET A 1 -62.15 -3.07 -38.56
N SER A 2 -60.93 -2.80 -38.13
CA SER A 2 -60.00 -3.77 -37.54
C SER A 2 -58.72 -2.98 -37.22
N ASP A 3 -58.80 -2.40 -36.04
CA ASP A 3 -57.75 -1.83 -35.21
C ASP A 3 -56.62 -2.85 -35.05
N PHE A 4 -55.41 -2.50 -35.46
CA PHE A 4 -54.19 -3.22 -35.08
C PHE A 4 -53.50 -2.31 -34.05
N PRO A 5 -53.40 -2.73 -32.78
CA PRO A 5 -52.71 -1.93 -31.78
C PRO A 5 -51.21 -1.94 -32.11
N ASP A 6 -50.61 -0.74 -32.15
CA ASP A 6 -49.18 -0.55 -32.09
C ASP A 6 -48.66 -1.23 -30.80
N ASP A 7 -47.97 -2.35 -30.99
CA ASP A 7 -47.30 -3.10 -29.94
C ASP A 7 -46.06 -2.28 -29.55
N ASP A 8 -46.20 -1.46 -28.49
CA ASP A 8 -45.10 -0.80 -27.76
C ASP A 8 -44.12 -1.89 -27.27
N PHE A 9 -43.24 -2.35 -28.17
CA PHE A 9 -42.18 -3.30 -27.85
C PHE A 9 -41.11 -2.62 -26.98
N ASP A 10 -41.36 -2.70 -25.68
CA ASP A 10 -40.39 -2.84 -24.59
C ASP A 10 -39.04 -2.16 -24.79
N ALA A 11 -38.97 -0.89 -24.37
CA ALA A 11 -37.75 -0.15 -24.10
C ALA A 11 -37.02 -0.65 -22.82
N ASP A 12 -36.85 -1.97 -22.67
CA ASP A 12 -36.34 -2.59 -21.43
C ASP A 12 -35.14 -3.54 -21.64
N PHE A 13 -34.55 -3.53 -22.85
CA PHE A 13 -33.44 -4.43 -23.21
C PHE A 13 -32.05 -3.98 -22.75
N ASP A 14 -31.90 -2.78 -22.17
CA ASP A 14 -30.57 -2.18 -21.90
C ASP A 14 -30.09 -2.28 -20.44
N GLU A 15 -30.93 -2.76 -19.50
CA GLU A 15 -30.57 -2.76 -18.06
C GLU A 15 -29.93 -4.06 -17.55
N ARG A 16 -29.87 -5.12 -18.36
CA ARG A 16 -29.35 -6.42 -17.90
C ARG A 16 -27.84 -6.55 -18.18
N PRO A 17 -26.98 -6.66 -17.15
CA PRO A 17 -25.53 -6.72 -17.36
C PRO A 17 -25.15 -7.95 -18.19
N SER A 18 -24.32 -7.71 -19.21
CA SER A 18 -23.87 -8.74 -20.14
C SER A 18 -23.14 -9.87 -19.40
N LYS A 19 -23.11 -11.07 -19.99
CA LYS A 19 -22.35 -12.22 -19.44
C LYS A 19 -20.88 -11.88 -19.19
N SER A 20 -20.30 -10.99 -20.00
CA SER A 20 -18.92 -10.49 -19.84
C SER A 20 -18.79 -9.61 -18.59
N GLN A 21 -19.74 -8.69 -18.36
CA GLN A 21 -19.72 -7.78 -17.21
C GLN A 21 -19.79 -8.55 -15.89
N LYS A 22 -20.75 -9.49 -15.78
CA LYS A 22 -20.87 -10.35 -14.57
C LYS A 22 -19.58 -11.11 -14.25
N LYS A 23 -18.87 -11.56 -15.29
CA LYS A 23 -17.58 -12.24 -15.11
C LYS A 23 -16.51 -11.28 -14.57
N ARG A 24 -16.45 -10.05 -15.09
CA ARG A 24 -15.53 -9.00 -14.60
C ARG A 24 -15.81 -8.65 -13.14
N ASP A 25 -17.08 -8.40 -12.80
CA ASP A 25 -17.50 -8.06 -11.43
C ASP A 25 -17.12 -9.18 -10.44
N MET A 26 -17.28 -10.45 -10.84
CA MET A 26 -16.85 -11.59 -10.04
C MET A 26 -15.34 -11.63 -9.79
N HIS A 27 -14.53 -11.33 -10.81
CA HIS A 27 -13.08 -11.27 -10.67
C HIS A 27 -12.64 -10.09 -9.79
N GLU A 28 -13.30 -8.94 -9.92
CA GLU A 28 -13.03 -7.76 -9.10
C GLU A 28 -13.33 -8.00 -7.63
N LEU A 29 -14.44 -8.67 -7.30
CA LEU A 29 -14.76 -9.02 -5.91
C LEU A 29 -13.81 -10.06 -5.32
N GLN A 30 -13.32 -10.99 -6.14
CA GLN A 30 -12.30 -11.93 -5.70
C GLN A 30 -10.98 -11.22 -5.42
N ALA A 31 -10.54 -10.35 -6.32
CA ALA A 31 -9.34 -9.54 -6.12
C ALA A 31 -9.46 -8.61 -4.90
N LEU A 32 -10.65 -8.03 -4.67
CA LEU A 32 -10.92 -7.24 -3.46
C LEU A 32 -10.83 -8.10 -2.19
N GLY A 33 -11.26 -9.36 -2.25
CA GLY A 33 -11.09 -10.32 -1.15
C GLY A 33 -9.62 -10.67 -0.88
N ASP A 34 -8.80 -10.76 -1.94
CA ASP A 34 -7.34 -10.93 -1.82
C ASP A 34 -6.69 -9.71 -1.15
N ASP A 35 -7.11 -8.50 -1.56
CA ASP A 35 -6.62 -7.26 -0.96
C ASP A 35 -7.06 -7.09 0.50
N LEU A 36 -8.32 -7.43 0.81
CA LEU A 36 -8.85 -7.41 2.17
C LEU A 36 -8.07 -8.36 3.10
N LEU A 37 -7.63 -9.52 2.61
CA LEU A 37 -6.81 -10.46 3.37
C LEU A 37 -5.45 -9.87 3.78
N ALA A 38 -4.91 -8.96 2.97
CA ALA A 38 -3.63 -8.29 3.22
C ALA A 38 -3.75 -7.13 4.22
N LEU A 39 -4.95 -6.65 4.54
CA LEU A 39 -5.14 -5.59 5.52
C LEU A 39 -4.80 -6.06 6.94
N PRO A 40 -4.22 -5.17 7.78
CA PRO A 40 -4.06 -5.40 9.21
C PRO A 40 -5.42 -5.41 9.92
N ALA A 41 -5.51 -6.07 11.07
CA ALA A 41 -6.75 -6.21 11.83
C ALA A 41 -7.40 -4.86 12.15
N SER A 42 -6.60 -3.86 12.54
CA SER A 42 -7.05 -2.49 12.83
C SER A 42 -7.77 -1.79 11.68
N ARG A 43 -7.53 -2.20 10.42
CA ARG A 43 -8.26 -1.67 9.24
C ARG A 43 -9.44 -2.55 8.81
N VAL A 44 -9.55 -3.76 9.34
CA VAL A 44 -10.65 -4.68 9.06
C VAL A 44 -11.75 -4.55 10.11
N GLU A 45 -11.40 -4.34 11.38
CA GLU A 45 -12.35 -4.21 12.50
C GLU A 45 -13.40 -3.11 12.28
N PRO A 46 -13.06 -1.89 11.81
CA PRO A 46 -14.04 -0.83 11.59
C PRO A 46 -15.03 -1.12 10.45
N LEU A 47 -14.77 -2.12 9.60
CA LEU A 47 -15.63 -2.48 8.48
C LEU A 47 -16.86 -3.28 8.91
N ASP A 48 -16.92 -3.73 10.17
CA ASP A 48 -18.02 -4.51 10.75
C ASP A 48 -18.49 -5.66 9.83
N LEU A 49 -17.51 -6.43 9.34
CA LEU A 49 -17.78 -7.51 8.39
C LEU A 49 -18.50 -8.68 9.07
N PRO A 50 -19.39 -9.40 8.35
CA PRO A 50 -20.02 -10.60 8.87
C PRO A 50 -18.99 -11.61 9.37
N GLU A 51 -19.28 -12.24 10.51
CA GLU A 51 -18.40 -13.24 11.16
C GLU A 51 -17.92 -14.33 10.19
N ILE A 52 -18.81 -14.81 9.32
CA ILE A 52 -18.50 -15.82 8.29
C ILE A 52 -17.39 -15.37 7.32
N LEU A 53 -17.32 -14.08 7.00
CA LEU A 53 -16.27 -13.51 6.14
C LEU A 53 -14.97 -13.33 6.93
N LEU A 54 -15.06 -12.84 8.17
CA LEU A 54 -13.91 -12.71 9.06
C LEU A 54 -13.22 -14.06 9.32
N ASP A 55 -14.00 -15.09 9.60
CA ASP A 55 -13.48 -16.44 9.82
C ASP A 55 -12.86 -17.02 8.54
N ALA A 56 -13.50 -16.80 7.39
CA ALA A 56 -12.93 -17.22 6.12
C ALA A 56 -11.56 -16.57 5.85
N LEU A 57 -11.40 -15.28 6.19
CA LEU A 57 -10.12 -14.55 6.09
C LEU A 57 -9.08 -15.10 7.08
N LYS A 58 -9.46 -15.37 8.34
CA LYS A 58 -8.57 -15.96 9.35
C LYS A 58 -8.07 -17.34 8.91
N ASP A 59 -8.95 -18.17 8.36
CA ASP A 59 -8.59 -19.50 7.85
C ASP A 59 -7.68 -19.41 6.62
N ALA A 60 -7.93 -18.45 5.73
CA ALA A 60 -7.06 -18.20 4.57
C ALA A 60 -5.60 -17.90 4.97
N LYS A 61 -5.38 -17.22 6.11
CA LYS A 61 -4.02 -16.94 6.63
C LYS A 61 -3.30 -18.21 7.12
N LYS A 62 -4.03 -19.26 7.52
CA LYS A 62 -3.46 -20.52 8.03
C LYS A 62 -3.15 -21.53 6.91
N ILE A 63 -3.80 -21.41 5.76
CA ILE A 63 -3.62 -22.35 4.66
C ILE A 63 -2.29 -22.11 3.95
N THR A 64 -1.42 -23.12 3.95
CA THR A 64 -0.08 -23.06 3.36
C THR A 64 -0.02 -23.66 1.95
N ASN A 65 -0.92 -24.56 1.59
CA ASN A 65 -0.92 -25.17 0.26
C ASN A 65 -1.62 -24.29 -0.79
N PHE A 66 -1.09 -24.31 -2.00
CA PHE A 66 -1.59 -23.45 -3.09
C PHE A 66 -3.05 -23.74 -3.43
N GLU A 67 -3.40 -25.02 -3.56
CA GLU A 67 -4.74 -25.45 -3.96
C GLU A 67 -5.80 -25.13 -2.91
N GLY A 68 -5.49 -25.33 -1.62
CA GLY A 68 -6.40 -24.97 -0.53
C GLY A 68 -6.59 -23.47 -0.44
N LYS A 69 -5.50 -22.69 -0.55
CA LYS A 69 -5.57 -21.22 -0.53
C LYS A 69 -6.43 -20.72 -1.68
N ARG A 70 -6.22 -21.25 -2.89
CA ARG A 70 -7.02 -20.90 -4.08
C ARG A 70 -8.51 -21.16 -3.87
N ARG A 71 -8.90 -22.31 -3.30
CA ARG A 71 -10.30 -22.63 -3.02
C ARG A 71 -10.89 -21.72 -1.94
N GLN A 72 -10.11 -21.41 -0.90
CA GLN A 72 -10.54 -20.49 0.15
C GLN A 72 -10.77 -19.07 -0.41
N MET A 73 -9.90 -18.58 -1.29
CA MET A 73 -10.10 -17.27 -1.93
C MET A 73 -11.33 -17.24 -2.83
N GLN A 74 -11.66 -18.34 -3.50
CA GLN A 74 -12.93 -18.45 -4.25
C GLN A 74 -14.15 -18.40 -3.33
N TYR A 75 -14.06 -19.02 -2.16
CA TYR A 75 -15.12 -18.96 -1.15
C TYR A 75 -15.28 -17.54 -0.59
N ILE A 76 -14.18 -16.86 -0.26
CA ILE A 76 -14.17 -15.45 0.13
C ILE A 76 -14.82 -14.59 -0.96
N GLY A 77 -14.43 -14.76 -2.23
CA GLY A 77 -15.05 -14.04 -3.36
C GLY A 77 -16.55 -14.31 -3.52
N LYS A 78 -17.08 -15.45 -3.04
CA LYS A 78 -18.53 -15.71 -2.96
C LYS A 78 -19.16 -14.96 -1.78
N LEU A 79 -18.50 -14.90 -0.63
CA LEU A 79 -18.99 -14.15 0.54
C LEU A 79 -19.00 -12.64 0.29
N MET A 80 -18.00 -12.11 -0.44
CA MET A 80 -17.91 -10.71 -0.86
C MET A 80 -19.13 -10.22 -1.66
N ARG A 81 -19.90 -11.12 -2.27
CA ARG A 81 -21.15 -10.77 -2.99
C ARG A 81 -22.33 -10.49 -2.06
N LYS A 82 -22.20 -10.80 -0.78
CA LYS A 82 -23.25 -10.66 0.23
C LYS A 82 -23.06 -9.45 1.13
N VAL A 83 -22.00 -8.67 0.90
CA VAL A 83 -21.66 -7.47 1.68
C VAL A 83 -21.58 -6.28 0.73
N ASP A 84 -21.69 -5.08 1.26
CA ASP A 84 -21.38 -3.87 0.51
C ASP A 84 -19.86 -3.78 0.29
N PRO A 85 -19.37 -3.82 -0.96
CA PRO A 85 -17.94 -3.73 -1.23
C PRO A 85 -17.39 -2.30 -1.11
N ALA A 86 -18.23 -1.25 -1.06
CA ALA A 86 -17.75 0.14 -1.12
C ALA A 86 -16.82 0.50 0.07
N PRO A 87 -17.16 0.25 1.35
CA PRO A 87 -16.27 0.54 2.48
C PRO A 87 -14.97 -0.28 2.42
N ILE A 88 -15.06 -1.53 1.93
CA ILE A 88 -13.90 -2.40 1.77
C ILE A 88 -12.94 -1.84 0.72
N ARG A 89 -13.46 -1.36 -0.41
CA ARG A 89 -12.65 -0.74 -1.48
C ARG A 89 -11.95 0.51 -0.97
N GLU A 90 -12.63 1.34 -0.19
CA GLU A 90 -12.06 2.55 0.40
C GLU A 90 -10.93 2.22 1.37
N ALA A 91 -11.15 1.29 2.30
CA ALA A 91 -10.12 0.86 3.24
C ALA A 91 -8.89 0.25 2.54
N VAL A 92 -9.11 -0.58 1.50
CA VAL A 92 -8.04 -1.12 0.66
C VAL A 92 -7.30 -0.03 -0.09
N ALA A 93 -8.00 0.93 -0.69
CA ALA A 93 -7.39 2.04 -1.43
C ALA A 93 -6.53 2.91 -0.51
N ALA A 94 -7.05 3.30 0.66
CA ALA A 94 -6.32 4.08 1.65
C ALA A 94 -5.06 3.34 2.14
N PHE A 95 -5.15 2.03 2.37
CA PHE A 95 -4.01 1.23 2.78
C PHE A 95 -2.92 1.13 1.71
N LYS A 96 -3.33 0.90 0.44
CA LYS A 96 -2.41 0.86 -0.70
C LYS A 96 -1.75 2.21 -0.97
N LEU A 97 -2.49 3.31 -0.79
CA LEU A 97 -1.95 4.65 -0.95
C LEU A 97 -0.85 4.92 0.09
N GLY A 98 -1.10 4.63 1.37
CA GLY A 98 -0.08 4.75 2.42
C GLY A 98 1.17 3.92 2.12
N HIS A 99 1.01 2.66 1.68
CA HIS A 99 2.13 1.81 1.28
C HIS A 99 2.91 2.36 0.09
N ALA A 100 2.23 2.93 -0.89
CA ALA A 100 2.87 3.56 -2.05
C ALA A 100 3.65 4.80 -1.64
N GLN A 101 3.10 5.62 -0.74
CA GLN A 101 3.78 6.79 -0.17
C GLN A 101 5.02 6.38 0.64
N ASP A 102 4.90 5.35 1.49
CA ASP A 102 6.03 4.81 2.26
C ASP A 102 7.13 4.26 1.36
N SER A 103 6.76 3.56 0.29
CA SER A 103 7.71 3.01 -0.69
C SER A 103 8.42 4.13 -1.45
N LEU A 104 7.68 5.18 -1.85
CA LEU A 104 8.26 6.35 -2.50
C LEU A 104 9.22 7.07 -1.55
N ALA A 105 8.81 7.30 -0.31
CA ALA A 105 9.64 7.95 0.71
C ALA A 105 10.91 7.13 1.02
N LEU A 106 10.81 5.80 1.04
CA LEU A 106 11.96 4.90 1.16
C LEU A 106 12.93 5.12 0.01
N HIS A 107 12.47 5.00 -1.24
CA HIS A 107 13.32 5.13 -2.42
C HIS A 107 13.94 6.53 -2.55
N GLU A 108 13.22 7.58 -2.20
CA GLU A 108 13.76 8.94 -2.19
C GLU A 108 14.85 9.09 -1.13
N SER A 109 14.70 8.46 0.04
CA SER A 109 15.73 8.46 1.09
C SER A 109 16.98 7.69 0.64
N GLU A 110 16.81 6.60 -0.09
CA GLU A 110 17.90 5.84 -0.72
C GLU A 110 18.63 6.69 -1.77
N ARG A 111 17.89 7.35 -2.67
CA ARG A 111 18.45 8.26 -3.69
C ARG A 111 19.24 9.41 -3.07
N TRP A 112 18.74 9.99 -1.99
CA TRP A 112 19.46 11.03 -1.27
C TRP A 112 20.78 10.53 -0.69
N ARG A 113 20.76 9.35 -0.06
CA ARG A 113 21.98 8.74 0.46
C ARG A 113 23.00 8.51 -0.65
N GLU A 114 22.58 7.95 -1.78
CA GLU A 114 23.45 7.74 -2.94
C GLU A 114 24.06 9.05 -3.46
N ARG A 115 23.23 10.10 -3.65
CA ARG A 115 23.72 11.44 -4.05
C ARG A 115 24.72 12.02 -3.05
N LEU A 116 24.46 11.87 -1.75
CA LEU A 116 25.36 12.37 -0.70
C LEU A 116 26.70 11.63 -0.69
N LEU A 117 26.74 10.36 -1.08
CA LEU A 117 28.00 9.61 -1.20
C LEU A 117 28.79 10.00 -2.45
N ASP A 118 28.10 10.40 -3.53
CA ASP A 118 28.72 10.69 -4.83
C ASP A 118 29.23 12.14 -4.96
N ASN A 119 28.45 13.13 -4.49
CA ASN A 119 28.75 14.56 -4.72
C ASN A 119 28.69 15.40 -3.43
N ASP A 120 29.70 16.26 -3.20
CA ASP A 120 29.72 17.24 -2.11
C ASP A 120 28.65 18.33 -2.22
N GLU A 121 28.23 18.70 -3.44
CA GLU A 121 27.15 19.66 -3.64
C GLU A 121 25.80 19.12 -3.13
N ALA A 122 25.61 17.80 -3.13
CA ALA A 122 24.40 17.17 -2.60
C ALA A 122 24.22 17.43 -1.10
N LEU A 123 25.32 17.63 -0.36
CA LEU A 123 25.26 18.00 1.06
C LEU A 123 24.58 19.35 1.25
N GLN A 124 24.95 20.35 0.43
CA GLN A 124 24.37 21.69 0.53
C GLN A 124 22.91 21.69 0.09
N ALA A 125 22.57 20.93 -0.96
CA ALA A 125 21.19 20.76 -1.38
C ALA A 125 20.33 20.13 -0.27
N PHE A 126 20.84 19.08 0.39
CA PHE A 126 20.12 18.44 1.50
C PHE A 126 19.91 19.39 2.69
N ILE A 127 20.92 20.19 3.05
CA ILE A 127 20.81 21.17 4.14
C ILE A 127 19.80 22.28 3.77
N ALA A 128 19.76 22.69 2.51
CA ALA A 128 18.80 23.69 2.04
C ALA A 128 17.34 23.16 2.11
N GLU A 129 17.11 21.89 1.79
CA GLU A 129 15.80 21.24 1.89
C GLU A 129 15.41 20.88 3.32
N HIS A 130 16.39 20.65 4.20
CA HIS A 130 16.21 20.26 5.61
C HIS A 130 16.99 21.20 6.54
N PRO A 131 16.59 22.47 6.69
CA PRO A 131 17.36 23.47 7.44
C PRO A 131 17.53 23.15 8.94
N GLN A 132 16.67 22.29 9.50
CA GLN A 132 16.73 21.82 10.88
C GLN A 132 17.69 20.63 11.11
N VAL A 133 18.33 20.09 10.06
CA VAL A 133 19.26 18.96 10.22
C VAL A 133 20.48 19.36 11.05
N ASP A 134 20.96 18.46 11.91
CA ASP A 134 22.28 18.60 12.51
C ASP A 134 23.35 18.48 11.41
N MET A 135 23.81 19.63 10.92
CA MET A 135 24.80 19.73 9.85
C MET A 135 26.14 19.06 10.21
N GLN A 136 26.51 19.07 11.49
CA GLN A 136 27.77 18.48 11.96
C GLN A 136 27.66 16.96 11.95
N GLN A 137 26.56 16.41 12.45
CA GLN A 137 26.27 14.98 12.39
C GLN A 137 26.19 14.49 10.94
N LEU A 138 25.43 15.18 10.08
CA LEU A 138 25.30 14.84 8.66
C LEU A 138 26.66 14.80 7.97
N ARG A 139 27.48 15.84 8.13
CA ARG A 139 28.84 15.90 7.55
C ARG A 139 29.74 14.78 8.05
N SER A 140 29.62 14.40 9.32
CA SER A 140 30.40 13.30 9.91
C SER A 140 30.00 11.96 9.28
N LEU A 141 28.70 11.69 9.21
CA LEU A 141 28.14 10.46 8.65
C LEU A 141 28.46 10.31 7.15
N VAL A 142 28.34 11.37 6.36
CA VAL A 142 28.69 11.35 4.93
C VAL A 142 30.16 11.02 4.73
N ARG A 143 31.08 11.68 5.47
CA ARG A 143 32.52 11.40 5.36
C ARG A 143 32.87 9.98 5.75
N ALA A 144 32.30 9.47 6.84
CA ALA A 144 32.51 8.10 7.28
C ALA A 144 31.96 7.09 6.26
N ALA A 145 30.74 7.29 5.77
CA ALA A 145 30.12 6.39 4.80
C ALA A 145 30.84 6.39 3.43
N ARG A 146 31.39 7.53 2.99
CA ARG A 146 32.23 7.59 1.78
C ARG A 146 33.55 6.85 1.94
N LYS A 147 34.18 6.98 3.13
CA LYS A 147 35.39 6.21 3.46
C LYS A 147 35.11 4.71 3.44
N ASP A 148 33.99 4.29 4.02
CA ASP A 148 33.54 2.89 4.03
C ASP A 148 33.21 2.39 2.61
N ALA A 149 32.63 3.24 1.75
CA ALA A 149 32.31 2.91 0.36
C ALA A 149 33.55 2.58 -0.50
N ALA A 150 34.69 3.19 -0.19
CA ALA A 150 35.98 2.92 -0.83
C ALA A 150 36.65 1.61 -0.32
N GLY A 151 36.11 0.99 0.72
CA GLY A 151 36.58 -0.26 1.30
C GLY A 151 36.06 -1.52 0.60
N THR A 152 36.13 -2.65 1.30
CA THR A 152 35.61 -3.94 0.82
C THR A 152 34.07 -3.92 0.73
N PRO A 153 33.44 -4.80 -0.08
CA PRO A 153 31.97 -4.86 -0.19
C PRO A 153 31.24 -4.96 1.15
N GLU A 154 31.83 -5.66 2.13
CA GLU A 154 31.28 -5.80 3.49
C GLU A 154 31.31 -4.48 4.27
N GLN A 155 32.28 -3.61 3.98
CA GLN A 155 32.41 -2.30 4.62
C GLN A 155 31.46 -1.26 4.02
N ARG A 156 31.13 -1.37 2.72
CA ARG A 156 30.28 -0.39 2.00
C ARG A 156 28.93 -0.13 2.65
N ASN A 157 28.34 -1.15 3.28
CA ASN A 157 27.05 -1.07 3.98
C ASN A 157 27.22 -1.04 5.51
N GLY A 158 28.31 -0.44 5.97
CA GLY A 158 28.69 -0.35 7.38
C GLY A 158 27.74 0.49 8.25
N ARG A 159 28.18 0.77 9.48
CA ARG A 159 27.38 1.52 10.47
C ARG A 159 27.01 2.92 9.96
N ALA A 160 27.98 3.66 9.41
CA ALA A 160 27.76 5.03 8.93
C ALA A 160 26.74 5.08 7.79
N TYR A 161 26.75 4.09 6.88
CA TYR A 161 25.79 3.96 5.78
C TYR A 161 24.35 3.79 6.28
N ARG A 162 24.17 2.97 7.33
CA ARG A 162 22.86 2.73 7.96
C ARG A 162 22.39 3.94 8.77
N GLU A 163 23.28 4.55 9.56
CA GLU A 163 22.95 5.74 10.35
C GLU A 163 22.62 6.95 9.47
N LEU A 164 23.35 7.14 8.36
CA LEU A 164 23.05 8.17 7.36
C LEU A 164 21.64 8.00 6.79
N PHE A 165 21.26 6.76 6.45
CA PHE A 165 19.90 6.47 5.96
C PHE A 165 18.83 6.82 7.01
N GLN A 166 19.05 6.48 8.28
CA GLN A 166 18.08 6.80 9.34
C GLN A 166 17.95 8.30 9.56
N LEU A 167 19.07 9.05 9.52
CA LEU A 167 19.05 10.50 9.59
C LEU A 167 18.26 11.11 8.43
N ILE A 168 18.53 10.68 7.19
CA ILE A 168 17.81 11.15 6.00
C ILE A 168 16.32 10.85 6.12
N LYS A 169 15.95 9.61 6.46
CA LYS A 169 14.55 9.21 6.65
C LYS A 169 13.85 10.09 7.69
N ALA A 170 14.51 10.37 8.81
CA ALA A 170 13.96 11.19 9.88
C ALA A 170 13.73 12.65 9.46
N GLU A 171 14.71 13.29 8.80
CA GLU A 171 14.57 14.67 8.34
C GLU A 171 13.52 14.83 7.23
N ARG A 172 13.41 13.82 6.36
CA ARG A 172 12.38 13.80 5.31
C ARG A 172 10.98 13.65 5.87
N LYS A 173 10.81 12.82 6.91
CA LYS A 173 9.52 12.73 7.63
C LYS A 173 9.16 14.05 8.33
N ARG A 174 10.13 14.88 8.74
CA ARG A 174 9.84 16.19 9.34
C ARG A 174 9.34 17.24 8.34
N VAL A 175 9.80 17.18 7.09
CA VAL A 175 9.42 18.14 6.04
C VAL A 175 8.14 17.75 5.31
N ALA A 176 7.80 16.46 5.30
CA ALA A 176 6.47 15.98 4.97
C ALA A 176 5.68 15.79 6.27
N PRO A 177 5.15 16.85 6.93
CA PRO A 177 4.24 16.63 8.03
C PRO A 177 3.06 15.85 7.46
N ASP A 178 2.86 14.66 8.02
CA ASP A 178 1.90 13.65 7.61
C ASP A 178 0.56 14.27 7.14
N GLY A 179 0.35 14.32 5.83
CA GLY A 179 -1.00 14.27 5.29
C GLY A 179 -1.48 12.84 5.49
N ASP A 180 -2.34 12.61 6.48
CA ASP A 180 -2.93 11.33 6.90
C ASP A 180 -2.10 10.40 7.82
N ALA A 181 -1.46 10.95 8.86
CA ALA A 181 -1.30 10.20 10.11
C ALA A 181 -2.61 10.20 10.90
N ALA A 182 -3.69 9.66 10.31
CA ALA A 182 -4.85 9.20 11.06
C ALA A 182 -4.61 7.74 11.44
N GLU A 183 -4.26 7.57 12.72
CA GLU A 183 -4.42 6.36 13.53
C GLU A 183 -3.55 5.14 13.17
N ALA A 184 -2.33 5.17 13.70
CA ALA A 184 -1.67 3.99 14.22
C ALA A 184 -0.87 4.39 15.47
N GLY A 185 -1.62 4.71 16.53
CA GLY A 185 -1.09 4.78 17.89
C GLY A 185 -1.69 3.63 18.69
N ASP A 186 -0.79 2.83 19.28
CA ASP A 186 -0.97 1.93 20.44
C ASP A 186 -1.93 0.73 20.28
N ASP A 187 -1.63 -0.49 20.73
CA ASP A 187 -0.85 -0.88 21.91
C ASP A 187 -0.09 -2.23 21.72
N GLU A 188 1.09 -2.27 22.36
CA GLU A 188 1.85 -3.39 22.97
C GLU A 188 2.24 -4.67 22.18
#